data_AF-A0AA96U783-F1
#
_entry.id   AF-A0AA96U783-F1
#
_cell.length_a   1.000
_cell.length_b   1.000
_cell.length_c   1.000
_cell.angle_alpha   90.00
_cell.angle_beta   90.00
_cell.angle_gamma   90.00
#
_symmetry.space_group_name_H-M   'P 1'
#
loop_
_entity.id
_entity.type
_entity.pdbx_description
1 polymer ?
#
loop_
_entity_poly.entity_id
_entity_poly.type
_entity_poly.pdbx_seq_one_letter_code
_entity_poly.pdbx_strand_id
1 'polypeptide(L)'
;MGQWLDSITGWLGANPSWVAVAIFIVAFVECVAIAGIVVPGTVLMFAIAALAGSGILDLSTVLLLGFAGGLLGDLVSYVLGRRFHQNIRQLPGLRSHPEWMSGAEAYFQRYGIASLLVGRFIGPLRPMLPMIAGMCDMPFPRFLAVSIVAAIGWSIAYLLPGWAAGAAVRLPLPEGFWSEAAVVGAVLAVLAGVSVQSSLRQQRHATKLISALCLAAMVALFVFWPHLDRFDHGLMTLVQEHRSEAAQNIVLLVTSIGDFKVQFLAAALVVLVLLVARQWRHAAFALATLLGTALANGALKAFFARARPEVLVDPLTSYSMPSGHSSAAFALFMTLAVLAGRSQPVRLRLAWLVLGGIPALAIALSRVYLGVHWPTDILAGMMLALSVCAASLTLVQHRQPLPAMSPRVWWLMVPAVTALLGGFAVHGLSHAVLRYQYLQ
;
A
#
# COMPACT_ATOMS: atom_id res chain seq x y z
N MET A 1 11.50 -20.35 18.31
CA MET A 1 10.05 -20.00 18.27
C MET A 1 9.34 -20.90 19.27
N GLY A 2 8.39 -20.36 20.03
CA GLY A 2 7.94 -20.99 21.29
C GLY A 2 7.10 -22.24 21.07
N GLN A 3 7.37 -23.30 21.84
CA GLN A 3 6.64 -24.59 21.84
C GLN A 3 5.11 -24.46 21.85
N TRP A 4 4.58 -23.36 22.40
CA TRP A 4 3.16 -23.03 22.37
C TRP A 4 2.61 -22.73 20.96
N LEU A 5 3.35 -22.02 20.10
CA LEU A 5 2.95 -21.75 18.71
C LEU A 5 2.90 -23.05 17.91
N ASP A 6 3.90 -23.91 18.08
CA ASP A 6 3.97 -25.21 17.41
C ASP A 6 2.81 -26.11 17.87
N SER A 7 2.45 -26.06 19.16
CA SER A 7 1.31 -26.82 19.70
C SER A 7 -0.03 -26.35 19.12
N ILE A 8 -0.25 -25.03 19.04
CA ILE A 8 -1.49 -24.46 18.48
C ILE A 8 -1.60 -24.74 16.98
N THR A 9 -0.54 -24.47 16.23
CA THR A 9 -0.53 -24.69 14.78
C THR A 9 -0.64 -26.17 14.44
N GLY A 10 -0.02 -27.05 15.22
CA GLY A 10 -0.18 -28.50 15.10
C GLY A 10 -1.61 -28.98 15.37
N TRP A 11 -2.25 -28.48 16.43
CA TRP A 11 -3.66 -28.82 16.73
C TRP A 11 -4.63 -28.30 15.66
N LEU A 12 -4.42 -27.06 15.18
CA LEU A 12 -5.21 -26.49 14.10
C LEU A 12 -4.99 -27.21 12.76
N GLY A 13 -3.78 -27.70 12.50
CA GLY A 13 -3.48 -28.54 11.35
C GLY A 13 -4.23 -29.88 11.40
N ALA A 14 -4.36 -30.48 12.59
CA ALA A 14 -5.16 -31.68 12.80
C ALA A 14 -6.68 -31.42 12.77
N ASN A 15 -7.13 -30.17 12.98
CA ASN A 15 -8.54 -29.79 13.03
C ASN A 15 -8.85 -28.60 12.09
N PRO A 16 -8.86 -28.80 10.76
CA PRO A 16 -8.95 -27.71 9.79
C PRO A 16 -10.21 -26.84 9.91
N SER A 17 -11.33 -27.39 10.41
CA SER A 17 -12.59 -26.67 10.62
C SER A 17 -12.46 -25.51 11.63
N TRP A 18 -11.48 -25.58 12.54
CA TRP A 18 -11.24 -24.54 13.53
C TRP A 18 -10.34 -23.40 13.05
N VAL A 19 -9.67 -23.54 11.89
CA VAL A 19 -8.76 -22.51 11.38
C VAL A 19 -9.50 -21.19 11.12
N ALA A 20 -10.71 -21.26 10.56
CA ALA A 20 -11.53 -20.06 10.33
C ALA A 20 -11.88 -19.34 11.63
N VAL A 21 -12.30 -20.11 12.64
CA VAL A 21 -12.64 -19.59 13.97
C VAL A 21 -11.40 -19.01 14.65
N ALA A 22 -10.24 -19.68 14.52
CA ALA A 22 -8.98 -19.22 15.09
C ALA A 22 -8.54 -17.87 14.51
N ILE A 23 -8.63 -17.68 13.19
CA ILE A 23 -8.33 -16.39 12.54
C ILE A 23 -9.22 -15.29 13.12
N PHE A 24 -10.53 -15.54 13.21
CA PHE A 24 -11.48 -14.57 13.73
C PHE A 24 -11.19 -14.21 15.20
N ILE A 25 -11.01 -15.22 16.06
CA ILE A 25 -10.77 -15.02 17.49
C ILE A 25 -9.45 -14.29 17.71
N VAL A 26 -8.38 -14.70 17.04
CA VAL A 26 -7.07 -14.06 17.21
C VAL A 26 -7.14 -12.62 16.71
N ALA A 27 -7.75 -12.36 15.54
CA ALA A 27 -7.92 -10.99 15.04
C ALA A 27 -8.77 -10.14 16.00
N PHE A 28 -9.82 -10.70 16.59
CA PHE A 28 -10.66 -10.05 17.58
C PHE A 28 -9.88 -9.69 18.85
N VAL A 29 -9.23 -10.68 19.48
CA VAL A 29 -8.45 -10.52 20.71
C VAL A 29 -7.33 -9.49 20.52
N GLU A 30 -6.66 -9.53 19.38
CA GLU A 30 -5.57 -8.63 19.00
C GLU A 30 -6.02 -7.16 18.89
N CYS A 31 -7.31 -6.91 18.65
CA CYS A 31 -7.91 -5.58 18.53
C CYS A 31 -8.70 -5.14 19.77
N VAL A 32 -8.99 -6.06 20.70
CA VAL A 32 -9.61 -5.74 21.99
C VAL A 32 -8.58 -5.09 22.90
N ALA A 33 -8.97 -3.98 23.53
CA ALA A 33 -8.18 -3.25 24.50
C ALA A 33 -7.65 -4.18 25.61
N ILE A 34 -6.39 -3.99 26.01
CA ILE A 34 -5.66 -4.78 27.01
C ILE A 34 -5.29 -6.18 26.50
N ALA A 35 -6.25 -6.93 25.96
CA ALA A 35 -6.04 -8.28 25.45
C ALA A 35 -5.00 -8.31 24.31
N GLY A 36 -5.11 -7.37 23.35
CA GLY A 36 -4.18 -7.25 22.23
C GLY A 36 -2.82 -6.65 22.55
N ILE A 37 -2.55 -6.27 23.81
CA ILE A 37 -1.21 -5.90 24.29
C ILE A 37 -0.51 -7.15 24.87
N VAL A 38 -1.27 -8.00 25.55
CA VAL A 38 -0.74 -9.20 26.24
C VAL A 38 -0.46 -10.33 25.26
N VAL A 39 -1.34 -10.52 24.28
CA VAL A 39 -1.21 -11.60 23.30
C VAL A 39 -0.32 -11.13 22.15
N PRO A 40 0.74 -11.87 21.78
CA PRO A 40 1.56 -11.56 20.61
C PRO A 40 0.82 -11.97 19.33
N GLY A 41 -0.30 -11.33 19.02
CA GLY A 41 -1.17 -11.77 17.94
C GLY A 41 -0.59 -11.57 16.55
N THR A 42 0.34 -10.63 16.33
CA THR A 42 0.98 -10.47 15.00
C THR A 42 1.68 -11.74 14.49
N VAL A 43 2.46 -12.41 15.35
CA VAL A 43 3.15 -13.66 15.01
C VAL A 43 2.16 -14.81 14.86
N LEU A 44 1.18 -14.88 15.78
CA LEU A 44 0.15 -15.92 15.76
C LEU A 44 -0.75 -15.80 14.51
N MET A 45 -1.14 -14.59 14.13
CA MET A 45 -1.91 -14.32 12.92
C MET A 45 -1.14 -14.71 11.68
N PHE A 46 0.15 -14.39 11.60
CA PHE A 46 0.98 -14.84 10.47
C PHE A 46 1.01 -16.37 10.38
N ALA A 47 1.23 -17.06 11.51
CA ALA A 47 1.31 -18.52 11.54
C ALA A 47 -0.03 -19.19 11.18
N ILE A 48 -1.15 -18.73 11.73
CA ILE A 48 -2.48 -19.26 11.39
C ILE A 48 -2.85 -18.91 9.95
N ALA A 49 -2.49 -17.72 9.45
CA ALA A 49 -2.71 -17.37 8.06
C ALA A 49 -1.89 -18.26 7.11
N ALA A 50 -0.63 -18.56 7.45
CA ALA A 50 0.19 -19.52 6.70
C ALA A 50 -0.40 -20.92 6.71
N LEU A 51 -0.91 -21.38 7.86
CA LEU A 51 -1.63 -22.65 7.91
C LEU A 51 -2.90 -22.61 7.04
N ALA A 52 -3.67 -21.52 7.08
CA ALA A 52 -4.86 -21.35 6.26
C ALA A 52 -4.54 -21.36 4.76
N GLY A 53 -3.45 -20.68 4.37
CA GLY A 53 -2.94 -20.61 3.01
C GLY A 53 -2.36 -21.91 2.49
N SER A 54 -2.07 -22.87 3.38
CA SER A 54 -1.81 -24.26 2.98
C SER A 54 -3.10 -24.95 2.52
N GLY A 55 -3.91 -24.33 1.66
CA GLY A 55 -5.10 -24.91 1.03
C GLY A 55 -6.24 -25.31 1.97
N ILE A 56 -6.32 -24.73 3.17
CA ILE A 56 -7.47 -24.94 4.08
C ILE A 56 -8.55 -23.90 3.81
N LEU A 57 -8.17 -22.63 3.62
CA LEU A 57 -9.09 -21.52 3.39
C LEU A 57 -8.60 -20.62 2.25
N ASP A 58 -9.56 -20.15 1.45
CA ASP A 58 -9.32 -19.17 0.41
C ASP A 58 -8.92 -17.80 0.98
N LEU A 59 -8.17 -17.02 0.21
CA LEU A 59 -7.70 -15.70 0.61
C LEU A 59 -8.85 -14.76 1.00
N SER A 60 -9.94 -14.77 0.24
CA SER A 60 -11.12 -13.93 0.49
C SER A 60 -11.72 -14.19 1.87
N THR A 61 -11.85 -15.46 2.24
CA THR A 61 -12.37 -15.90 3.54
C THR A 61 -11.44 -15.48 4.67
N VAL A 62 -10.13 -15.68 4.51
CA VAL A 62 -9.13 -15.27 5.51
C VAL A 62 -9.17 -13.76 5.74
N LEU A 63 -9.18 -12.96 4.67
CA LEU A 63 -9.23 -11.50 4.76
C LEU A 63 -10.56 -11.01 5.36
N LEU A 64 -11.68 -11.64 5.01
CA LEU A 64 -13.01 -11.31 5.54
C LEU A 64 -13.11 -11.61 7.04
N LEU A 65 -12.64 -12.78 7.48
CA LEU A 65 -12.64 -13.17 8.90
C LEU A 65 -11.72 -12.28 9.72
N GLY A 66 -10.53 -11.97 9.20
CA GLY A 66 -9.60 -11.02 9.82
C GLY A 66 -10.19 -9.61 9.96
N PHE A 67 -10.86 -9.14 8.91
CA PHE A 67 -11.57 -7.86 8.91
C PHE A 67 -12.71 -7.86 9.93
N ALA A 68 -13.57 -8.87 9.91
CA ALA A 68 -14.72 -8.98 10.81
C ALA A 68 -14.29 -9.07 12.28
N GLY A 69 -13.31 -9.93 12.59
CA GLY A 69 -12.75 -10.05 13.93
C GLY A 69 -12.11 -8.74 14.40
N GLY A 70 -11.27 -8.13 13.57
CA GLY A 70 -10.61 -6.87 13.88
C GLY A 70 -11.59 -5.70 14.09
N LEU A 71 -12.62 -5.58 13.25
CA LEU A 71 -13.65 -4.55 13.37
C LEU A 71 -14.51 -4.74 14.62
N LEU A 72 -14.88 -5.99 14.94
CA LEU A 72 -15.63 -6.28 16.17
C LEU A 72 -14.79 -6.01 17.42
N GLY A 73 -13.49 -6.31 17.40
CA GLY A 73 -12.59 -5.97 18.49
C GLY A 73 -12.48 -4.47 18.71
N ASP A 74 -12.35 -3.69 17.63
CA ASP A 74 -12.37 -2.22 17.68
C ASP A 74 -13.69 -1.68 18.25
N LEU A 75 -14.83 -2.25 17.86
CA LEU A 75 -16.14 -1.87 18.36
C LEU A 75 -16.29 -2.13 19.85
N VAL A 76 -15.86 -3.31 20.32
CA VAL A 76 -15.86 -3.64 21.75
C VAL A 76 -14.99 -2.65 22.52
N SER A 77 -13.78 -2.38 22.05
CA SER A 77 -12.88 -1.41 22.64
C SER A 77 -13.48 0.00 22.70
N TYR A 78 -14.14 0.46 21.63
CA TYR A 78 -14.83 1.75 21.58
C TYR A 78 -16.01 1.82 22.56
N VAL A 79 -16.83 0.77 22.64
CA VAL A 79 -17.96 0.72 23.59
C VAL A 79 -17.47 0.70 25.03
N LEU A 80 -16.39 -0.03 25.34
CA LEU A 80 -15.74 0.01 26.65
C LEU A 80 -15.25 1.44 26.96
N GLY A 81 -14.56 2.06 26.00
CA GLY A 81 -14.18 3.47 25.99
C GLY A 81 -15.29 4.40 26.43
N ARG A 82 -16.43 4.28 25.75
CA ARG A 82 -17.59 5.15 25.90
C ARG A 82 -18.43 4.85 27.15
N ARG A 83 -18.45 3.60 27.62
CA ARG A 83 -19.23 3.22 28.81
C ARG A 83 -18.54 3.62 30.11
N PHE A 84 -17.22 3.47 30.16
CA PHE A 84 -16.45 3.66 31.39
C PHE A 84 -15.74 5.02 31.47
N HIS A 85 -15.59 5.74 30.36
CA HIS A 85 -14.93 7.06 30.30
C HIS A 85 -13.63 7.09 31.13
N GLN A 86 -13.51 8.00 32.11
CA GLN A 86 -12.31 8.12 32.94
C GLN A 86 -12.12 6.94 33.93
N ASN A 87 -13.17 6.19 34.24
CA ASN A 87 -13.07 5.03 35.14
C ASN A 87 -12.30 3.86 34.52
N ILE A 88 -12.04 3.87 33.21
CA ILE A 88 -11.18 2.89 32.51
C ILE A 88 -9.79 2.83 33.14
N ARG A 89 -9.28 3.97 33.64
CA ARG A 89 -7.98 4.07 34.32
C ARG A 89 -7.88 3.22 35.59
N GLN A 90 -9.02 2.79 36.13
CA GLN A 90 -9.10 1.96 37.35
C GLN A 90 -9.06 0.46 37.06
N LEU A 91 -9.13 0.04 35.79
CA LEU A 91 -9.03 -1.37 35.41
C LEU A 91 -7.64 -1.94 35.80
N PRO A 92 -7.56 -3.15 36.37
CA PRO A 92 -6.34 -3.68 36.98
C PRO A 92 -5.12 -3.74 36.01
N GLY A 93 -5.36 -4.00 34.71
CA GLY A 93 -4.32 -3.97 33.69
C GLY A 93 -3.83 -2.57 33.29
N LEU A 94 -4.71 -1.57 33.30
CA LEU A 94 -4.37 -0.19 32.93
C LEU A 94 -3.87 0.65 34.11
N ARG A 95 -4.26 0.28 35.33
CA ARG A 95 -3.77 0.88 36.58
C ARG A 95 -2.29 0.58 36.81
N SER A 96 -1.83 -0.59 36.39
CA SER A 96 -0.42 -1.00 36.52
C SER A 96 0.48 -0.38 35.47
N HIS A 97 -0.05 -0.01 34.29
CA HIS A 97 0.70 0.55 33.16
C HIS A 97 0.03 1.83 32.60
N PRO A 98 0.02 2.94 33.36
CA PRO A 98 -0.62 4.19 32.96
C PRO A 98 0.02 4.84 31.70
N GLU A 99 1.25 4.45 31.35
CA GLU A 99 1.97 4.90 30.16
C GLU A 99 1.27 4.50 28.85
N TRP A 100 0.61 3.35 28.78
CA TRP A 100 -0.10 2.91 27.57
C TRP A 100 -1.30 3.82 27.27
N MET A 101 -2.00 4.25 28.32
CA MET A 101 -3.15 5.14 28.21
C MET A 101 -2.71 6.56 27.87
N SER A 102 -1.73 7.10 28.59
CA SER A 102 -1.23 8.47 28.37
C SER A 102 -0.56 8.65 27.02
N GLY A 103 0.21 7.66 26.54
CA GLY A 103 0.82 7.68 25.22
C GLY A 103 -0.21 7.65 24.08
N ALA A 104 -1.23 6.81 24.21
CA ALA A 104 -2.31 6.74 23.23
C ALA A 104 -3.23 7.97 23.27
N GLU A 105 -3.43 8.59 24.44
CA GLU A 105 -4.22 9.83 24.59
C GLU A 105 -3.48 11.01 23.96
N ALA A 106 -2.18 11.17 24.25
CA ALA A 106 -1.35 12.18 23.61
C ALA A 106 -1.29 12.01 22.08
N TYR A 107 -1.26 10.75 21.60
CA TYR A 107 -1.29 10.45 20.17
C TYR A 107 -2.65 10.81 19.55
N PHE A 108 -3.76 10.47 20.22
CA PHE A 108 -5.11 10.79 19.77
C PHE A 108 -5.37 12.31 19.76
N GLN A 109 -4.94 13.04 20.80
CA GLN A 109 -5.05 14.51 20.83
C GLN A 109 -4.25 15.17 19.71
N ARG A 110 -3.09 14.60 19.35
CA ARG A 110 -2.21 15.16 18.32
C ARG A 110 -2.67 14.89 16.89
N TYR A 111 -3.19 13.68 16.60
CA TYR A 111 -3.51 13.25 15.24
C TYR A 111 -5.02 13.08 14.99
N GLY A 112 -5.86 13.18 16.03
CA GLY A 112 -7.30 13.05 15.94
C GLY A 112 -7.73 11.79 15.22
N ILE A 113 -8.64 11.92 14.27
CA ILE A 113 -9.19 10.80 13.48
C ILE A 113 -8.09 9.99 12.77
N ALA A 114 -7.03 10.66 12.28
CA ALA A 114 -5.93 9.98 11.59
C ALA A 114 -5.15 9.02 12.50
N SER A 115 -5.26 9.17 13.83
CA SER A 115 -4.64 8.26 14.77
C SER A 115 -5.20 6.85 14.66
N LEU A 116 -6.50 6.69 14.41
CA LEU A 116 -7.16 5.38 14.28
C LEU A 116 -6.67 4.62 13.04
N LEU A 117 -6.42 5.34 11.94
CA LEU A 117 -5.90 4.74 10.71
C LEU A 117 -4.44 4.29 10.85
N VAL A 118 -3.57 5.21 11.28
CA VAL A 118 -2.11 4.98 11.27
C VAL A 118 -1.66 4.23 12.53
N GLY A 119 -2.24 4.58 13.68
CA GLY A 119 -1.86 4.00 14.96
C GLY A 119 -2.20 2.51 15.07
N ARG A 120 -3.05 1.98 14.19
CA ARG A 120 -3.34 0.54 14.08
C ARG A 120 -2.11 -0.29 13.70
N PHE A 121 -1.10 0.31 13.07
CA PHE A 121 0.17 -0.34 12.71
C PHE A 121 1.26 -0.17 13.78
N ILE A 122 0.94 0.50 14.89
CA ILE A 122 1.87 0.73 16.00
C ILE A 122 1.46 -0.19 17.16
N GLY A 123 2.25 -1.23 17.40
CA GLY A 123 1.90 -2.36 18.27
C GLY A 123 1.15 -2.01 19.57
N PRO A 124 1.76 -1.28 20.51
CA PRO A 124 1.12 -0.97 21.80
C PRO A 124 -0.08 -0.01 21.70
N LEU A 125 -0.12 0.84 20.67
CA LEU A 125 -1.18 1.86 20.51
C LEU A 125 -2.42 1.28 19.84
N ARG A 126 -2.27 0.25 18.99
CA ARG A 126 -3.35 -0.32 18.17
C ARG A 126 -4.63 -0.64 18.96
N PRO A 127 -4.62 -1.49 20.00
CA PRO A 127 -5.85 -1.85 20.71
C PRO A 127 -6.35 -0.73 21.64
N MET A 128 -5.53 0.29 21.94
CA MET A 128 -5.89 1.40 22.83
C MET A 128 -6.64 2.52 22.10
N LEU A 129 -6.35 2.76 20.83
CA LEU A 129 -6.89 3.91 20.10
C LEU A 129 -8.42 3.87 19.91
N PRO A 130 -9.06 2.72 19.58
CA PRO A 130 -10.51 2.64 19.55
C PRO A 130 -11.14 2.94 20.92
N MET A 131 -10.52 2.46 22.00
CA MET A 131 -10.96 2.73 23.37
C MET A 131 -10.88 4.21 23.73
N ILE A 132 -9.80 4.89 23.36
CA ILE A 132 -9.65 6.34 23.58
C ILE A 132 -10.66 7.13 22.75
N ALA A 133 -10.90 6.72 21.50
CA ALA A 133 -11.93 7.35 20.68
C ALA A 133 -13.32 7.29 21.34
N GLY A 134 -13.64 6.16 21.99
CA GLY A 134 -14.85 6.01 22.80
C GLY A 134 -14.84 6.88 24.06
N MET A 135 -13.71 6.90 24.79
CA MET A 135 -13.53 7.71 26.00
C MET A 135 -13.68 9.22 25.74
N CYS A 136 -13.26 9.68 24.56
CA CYS A 136 -13.36 11.06 24.10
C CYS A 136 -14.69 11.38 23.37
N ASP A 137 -15.71 10.52 23.50
CA ASP A 137 -17.05 10.73 22.90
C ASP A 137 -17.05 10.98 21.39
N MET A 138 -16.14 10.32 20.65
CA MET A 138 -16.13 10.40 19.20
C MET A 138 -17.48 9.87 18.64
N PRO A 139 -18.15 10.59 17.71
CA PRO A 139 -19.40 10.14 17.13
C PRO A 139 -19.29 8.76 16.47
N PHE A 140 -20.19 7.85 16.80
CA PHE A 140 -20.17 6.46 16.34
C PHE A 140 -20.04 6.30 14.81
N PRO A 141 -20.80 7.04 13.96
CA PRO A 141 -20.67 6.90 12.51
C PRO A 141 -19.27 7.26 11.99
N ARG A 142 -18.63 8.26 12.60
CA ARG A 142 -17.27 8.66 12.23
C ARG A 142 -16.25 7.61 12.65
N PHE A 143 -16.40 7.08 13.87
CA PHE A 143 -15.54 6.00 14.35
C PHE A 143 -15.65 4.76 13.46
N LEU A 144 -16.88 4.32 13.17
CA LEU A 144 -17.14 3.12 12.37
C LEU A 144 -16.56 3.25 10.95
N ALA A 145 -16.79 4.38 10.27
CA ALA A 145 -16.26 4.59 8.92
C ALA A 145 -14.72 4.48 8.88
N VAL A 146 -14.05 5.07 9.86
CA VAL A 146 -12.58 5.08 9.94
C VAL A 146 -12.05 3.71 10.34
N SER A 147 -12.71 3.04 11.28
CA SER A 147 -12.35 1.70 11.73
C SER A 147 -12.53 0.66 10.61
N ILE A 148 -13.57 0.77 9.77
CA ILE A 148 -13.74 -0.10 8.59
C ILE A 148 -12.52 0.02 7.66
N VAL A 149 -12.12 1.24 7.30
CA VAL A 149 -10.96 1.47 6.42
C VAL A 149 -9.68 0.95 7.05
N ALA A 150 -9.48 1.22 8.35
CA ALA A 150 -8.32 0.73 9.09
C ALA A 150 -8.27 -0.80 9.16
N ALA A 151 -9.41 -1.45 9.43
CA ALA A 151 -9.53 -2.90 9.57
C ALA A 151 -9.28 -3.62 8.24
N ILE A 152 -9.75 -3.08 7.11
CA ILE A 152 -9.45 -3.61 5.78
C ILE A 152 -7.94 -3.56 5.52
N GLY A 153 -7.33 -2.38 5.68
CA GLY A 153 -5.90 -2.19 5.43
C GLY A 153 -5.03 -3.06 6.34
N TRP A 154 -5.43 -3.22 7.60
CA TRP A 154 -4.74 -4.06 8.56
C TRP A 154 -4.90 -5.57 8.26
N SER A 155 -6.10 -6.03 7.92
CA SER A 155 -6.35 -7.43 7.54
C SER A 155 -5.46 -7.83 6.37
N ILE A 156 -5.40 -6.98 5.32
CA ILE A 156 -4.52 -7.19 4.18
C ILE A 156 -3.04 -7.20 4.61
N ALA A 157 -2.59 -6.20 5.37
CA ALA A 157 -1.17 -6.08 5.72
C ALA A 157 -0.64 -7.24 6.59
N TYR A 158 -1.45 -7.77 7.51
CA TYR A 158 -1.00 -8.79 8.47
C TYR A 158 -1.32 -10.22 8.03
N LEU A 159 -2.44 -10.47 7.32
CA LEU A 159 -2.83 -11.82 6.91
C LEU A 159 -2.30 -12.21 5.53
N LEU A 160 -2.23 -11.28 4.57
CA LEU A 160 -1.81 -11.59 3.21
C LEU A 160 -0.40 -12.20 3.15
N PRO A 161 0.64 -11.67 3.84
CA PRO A 161 1.97 -12.27 3.79
C PRO A 161 2.02 -13.68 4.38
N GLY A 162 1.29 -13.92 5.47
CA GLY A 162 1.21 -15.25 6.09
C GLY A 162 0.53 -16.24 5.17
N TRP A 163 -0.66 -15.90 4.68
CA TRP A 163 -1.41 -16.74 3.75
C TRP A 163 -0.64 -17.01 2.46
N ALA A 164 0.01 -15.99 1.89
CA ALA A 164 0.86 -16.13 0.71
C ALA A 164 2.02 -17.11 0.96
N ALA A 165 2.65 -17.06 2.12
CA ALA A 165 3.69 -18.01 2.50
C ALA A 165 3.16 -19.44 2.62
N GLY A 166 1.95 -19.62 3.16
CA GLY A 166 1.26 -20.91 3.18
C GLY A 166 0.97 -21.47 1.79
N ALA A 167 0.42 -20.64 0.92
CA ALA A 167 0.08 -21.01 -0.45
C ALA A 167 1.32 -21.35 -1.27
N ALA A 168 2.40 -20.58 -1.10
CA ALA A 168 3.69 -20.79 -1.72
C ALA A 168 4.35 -22.14 -1.40
N VAL A 169 4.02 -22.78 -0.27
CA VAL A 169 4.52 -24.13 0.06
C VAL A 169 3.86 -25.22 -0.78
N ARG A 170 2.62 -24.99 -1.24
CA ARG A 170 1.88 -25.97 -2.07
C ARG A 170 2.13 -25.81 -3.55
N LEU A 171 2.37 -24.57 -3.99
CA LEU A 171 2.58 -24.26 -5.38
C LEU A 171 3.96 -24.75 -5.83
N PRO A 172 4.12 -25.22 -7.08
CA PRO A 172 5.41 -25.57 -7.66
C PRO A 172 6.22 -24.30 -7.95
N LEU A 173 6.63 -23.59 -6.90
CA LEU A 173 7.44 -22.40 -7.02
C LEU A 173 8.86 -22.77 -7.44
N PRO A 174 9.52 -21.96 -8.29
CA PRO A 174 10.89 -22.23 -8.68
C PRO A 174 11.84 -22.24 -7.47
N GLU A 175 12.79 -23.18 -7.46
CA GLU A 175 13.81 -23.27 -6.41
C GLU A 175 14.64 -21.97 -6.35
N GLY A 176 14.53 -21.23 -5.24
CA GLY A 176 15.18 -19.92 -5.08
C GLY A 176 14.26 -18.70 -5.15
N PHE A 177 12.94 -18.91 -5.34
CA PHE A 177 11.93 -17.83 -5.26
C PHE A 177 12.07 -17.01 -3.98
N TRP A 178 12.12 -17.66 -2.82
CA TRP A 178 12.19 -16.98 -1.52
C TRP A 178 13.46 -16.17 -1.33
N SER A 179 14.60 -16.63 -1.85
CA SER A 179 15.85 -15.87 -1.80
C SER A 179 15.79 -14.63 -2.67
N GLU A 180 15.27 -14.73 -3.89
CA GLU A 180 15.13 -13.57 -4.79
C GLU A 180 14.10 -12.57 -4.24
N ALA A 181 12.95 -13.06 -3.73
CA ALA A 181 11.95 -12.24 -3.07
C ALA A 181 12.52 -11.53 -1.83
N ALA A 182 13.35 -12.21 -1.04
CA ALA A 182 14.02 -11.61 0.12
C ALA A 182 15.01 -10.52 -0.31
N VAL A 183 15.78 -10.72 -1.38
CA VAL A 183 16.70 -9.71 -1.92
C VAL A 183 15.92 -8.48 -2.41
N VAL A 184 14.87 -8.66 -3.20
CA VAL A 184 14.01 -7.57 -3.69
C VAL A 184 13.38 -6.82 -2.51
N GLY A 185 12.82 -7.54 -1.55
CA GLY A 185 12.23 -6.97 -0.33
C GLY A 185 13.24 -6.19 0.51
N ALA A 186 14.45 -6.72 0.68
CA ALA A 186 15.53 -6.06 1.41
C ALA A 186 15.97 -4.76 0.73
N VAL A 187 16.13 -4.77 -0.60
CA VAL A 187 16.47 -3.55 -1.37
C VAL A 187 15.38 -2.49 -1.21
N LEU A 188 14.11 -2.84 -1.37
CA LEU A 188 13.00 -1.91 -1.17
C LEU A 188 12.93 -1.37 0.26
N ALA A 189 13.16 -2.21 1.26
CA ALA A 189 13.17 -1.83 2.67
C ALA A 189 14.33 -0.88 2.99
N VAL A 190 15.54 -1.13 2.47
CA VAL A 190 16.70 -0.25 2.62
C VAL A 190 16.44 1.09 1.95
N LEU A 191 15.90 1.10 0.72
CA LEU A 191 15.56 2.34 0.01
C LEU A 191 14.54 3.17 0.78
N ALA A 192 13.46 2.54 1.25
CA ALA A 192 12.43 3.21 2.04
C ALA A 192 12.99 3.71 3.38
N GLY A 193 13.75 2.87 4.08
CA GLY A 193 14.37 3.17 5.37
C GLY A 193 15.34 4.34 5.29
N VAL A 194 16.26 4.33 4.33
CA VAL A 194 17.22 5.43 4.10
C VAL A 194 16.49 6.69 3.67
N SER A 195 15.45 6.61 2.83
CA SER A 195 14.65 7.75 2.40
C SER A 195 13.88 8.41 3.55
N VAL A 196 13.25 7.60 4.39
CA VAL A 196 12.52 8.05 5.58
C VAL A 196 13.49 8.61 6.62
N GLN A 197 14.58 7.91 6.91
CA GLN A 197 15.54 8.34 7.93
C GLN A 197 16.28 9.63 7.53
N SER A 198 16.72 9.73 6.27
CA SER A 198 17.38 10.94 5.76
C SER A 198 16.44 12.14 5.76
N SER A 199 15.15 11.92 5.45
CA SER A 199 14.10 12.93 5.56
C SER A 199 13.86 13.34 7.01
N LEU A 200 13.69 12.38 7.93
CA LEU A 200 13.42 12.62 9.35
C LEU A 200 14.58 13.37 10.03
N ARG A 201 15.83 13.05 9.66
CA ARG A 201 17.04 13.73 10.12
C ARG A 201 17.27 15.09 9.44
N GLN A 202 16.38 15.50 8.53
CA GLN A 202 16.45 16.77 7.80
C GLN A 202 17.82 17.03 7.13
N GLN A 203 18.43 15.98 6.58
CA GLN A 203 19.71 16.14 5.90
C GLN A 203 19.56 17.07 4.69
N ARG A 204 20.49 18.02 4.54
CA ARG A 204 20.48 19.00 3.43
C ARG A 204 20.48 18.35 2.05
N HIS A 205 21.08 17.16 1.93
CA HIS A 205 21.19 16.40 0.69
C HIS A 205 20.20 15.23 0.60
N ALA A 206 19.20 15.13 1.48
CA ALA A 206 18.26 14.00 1.50
C ALA A 206 17.62 13.75 0.12
N THR A 207 17.10 14.79 -0.55
CA THR A 207 16.46 14.63 -1.87
C THR A 207 17.44 14.16 -2.95
N LYS A 208 18.69 14.64 -2.92
CA LYS A 208 19.74 14.19 -3.85
C LYS A 208 20.11 12.73 -3.60
N LEU A 209 20.28 12.36 -2.33
CA LEU A 209 20.57 10.98 -1.92
C LEU A 209 19.44 10.04 -2.35
N ILE A 210 18.17 10.40 -2.10
CA ILE A 210 17.01 9.61 -2.52
C ILE A 210 16.98 9.46 -4.04
N SER A 211 17.21 10.53 -4.79
CA SER A 211 17.29 10.48 -6.26
C SER A 211 18.39 9.54 -6.75
N ALA A 212 19.59 9.63 -6.15
CA ALA A 212 20.71 8.77 -6.50
C ALA A 212 20.46 7.30 -6.15
N LEU A 213 19.85 7.02 -4.99
CA LEU A 213 19.50 5.68 -4.55
C LEU A 213 18.41 5.05 -5.42
N CYS A 214 17.34 5.78 -5.74
CA CYS A 214 16.31 5.29 -6.66
C CYS A 214 16.88 5.03 -8.05
N LEU A 215 17.77 5.91 -8.55
CA LEU A 215 18.43 5.72 -9.84
C LEU A 215 19.34 4.49 -9.83
N ALA A 216 20.15 4.32 -8.77
CA ALA A 216 21.03 3.17 -8.62
C ALA A 216 20.23 1.86 -8.54
N ALA A 217 19.12 1.85 -7.79
CA ALA A 217 18.22 0.70 -7.70
C ALA A 217 17.54 0.41 -9.05
N MET A 218 17.13 1.44 -9.79
CA MET A 218 16.57 1.29 -11.14
C MET A 218 17.59 0.66 -12.09
N VAL A 219 18.83 1.17 -12.11
CA VAL A 219 19.92 0.62 -12.93
C VAL A 219 20.25 -0.81 -12.52
N ALA A 220 20.36 -1.09 -11.22
CA ALA A 220 20.59 -2.44 -10.72
C ALA A 220 19.47 -3.39 -11.17
N LEU A 221 18.20 -2.99 -11.04
CA LEU A 221 17.08 -3.80 -11.52
C LEU A 221 17.17 -4.05 -13.03
N PHE A 222 17.52 -3.04 -13.83
CA PHE A 222 17.71 -3.21 -15.27
C PHE A 222 18.88 -4.12 -15.68
N VAL A 223 19.91 -4.23 -14.85
CA VAL A 223 21.03 -5.14 -15.08
C VAL A 223 20.71 -6.56 -14.60
N PHE A 224 20.06 -6.67 -13.43
CA PHE A 224 19.86 -7.95 -12.74
C PHE A 224 18.49 -8.59 -12.97
N TRP A 225 17.54 -7.96 -13.66
CA TRP A 225 16.22 -8.55 -13.91
C TRP A 225 16.26 -9.96 -14.54
N PRO A 226 17.21 -10.34 -15.43
CA PRO A 226 17.24 -11.70 -15.97
C PRO A 226 17.54 -12.76 -14.89
N HIS A 227 18.11 -12.36 -13.76
CA HIS A 227 18.40 -13.22 -12.61
C HIS A 227 17.25 -13.22 -11.59
N LEU A 228 16.17 -12.49 -11.85
CA LEU A 228 14.95 -12.42 -11.02
C LEU A 228 13.78 -13.18 -11.66
N ASP A 229 14.08 -14.09 -12.57
CA ASP A 229 13.08 -14.89 -13.30
C ASP A 229 12.24 -15.75 -12.33
N ARG A 230 12.88 -16.29 -11.29
CA ARG A 230 12.20 -17.12 -10.29
C ARG A 230 11.25 -16.30 -9.44
N PHE A 231 11.66 -15.09 -9.06
CA PHE A 231 10.78 -14.11 -8.41
C PHE A 231 9.58 -13.76 -9.28
N ASP A 232 9.81 -13.46 -10.56
CA ASP A 232 8.76 -13.07 -11.50
C ASP A 232 7.74 -14.20 -11.70
N HIS A 233 8.19 -15.40 -12.05
CA HIS A 233 7.33 -16.56 -12.26
C HIS A 233 6.66 -17.01 -10.96
N GLY A 234 7.39 -17.08 -9.85
CA GLY A 234 6.83 -17.55 -8.58
C GLY A 234 5.74 -16.62 -8.05
N LEU A 235 5.93 -15.30 -8.12
CA LEU A 235 4.90 -14.36 -7.71
C LEU A 235 3.71 -14.36 -8.69
N MET A 236 3.97 -14.54 -9.99
CA MET A 236 2.93 -14.68 -10.99
C MET A 236 2.06 -15.91 -10.73
N THR A 237 2.65 -17.09 -10.51
CA THR A 237 1.93 -18.33 -10.16
C THR A 237 1.09 -18.13 -8.90
N LEU A 238 1.67 -17.55 -7.85
CA LEU A 238 0.96 -17.27 -6.61
C LEU A 238 -0.29 -16.39 -6.83
N VAL A 239 -0.15 -15.36 -7.67
CA VAL A 239 -1.24 -14.42 -7.96
C VAL A 239 -2.28 -15.05 -8.88
N GLN A 240 -1.89 -15.77 -9.93
CA GLN A 240 -2.82 -16.35 -10.92
C GLN A 240 -3.67 -17.48 -10.34
N GLU A 241 -3.09 -18.35 -9.51
CA GLU A 241 -3.79 -19.49 -8.88
C GLU A 241 -4.91 -19.06 -7.91
N HIS A 242 -4.86 -17.84 -7.40
CA HIS A 242 -5.76 -17.37 -6.36
C HIS A 242 -6.67 -16.24 -6.82
N ARG A 243 -6.92 -16.19 -8.12
CA ARG A 243 -7.85 -15.23 -8.69
C ARG A 243 -9.28 -15.60 -8.38
N SER A 244 -10.09 -14.57 -8.17
CA SER A 244 -11.55 -14.70 -8.02
C SER A 244 -12.26 -13.68 -8.90
N GLU A 245 -13.49 -13.99 -9.30
CA GLU A 245 -14.31 -13.07 -10.09
C GLU A 245 -14.57 -11.75 -9.36
N ALA A 246 -14.85 -11.82 -8.06
CA ALA A 246 -15.07 -10.64 -7.22
C ALA A 246 -13.84 -9.72 -7.18
N ALA A 247 -12.65 -10.28 -6.96
CA ALA A 247 -11.41 -9.51 -6.98
C ALA A 247 -11.09 -8.98 -8.38
N GLN A 248 -11.39 -9.75 -9.44
CA GLN A 248 -11.16 -9.33 -10.82
C GLN A 248 -11.94 -8.07 -11.19
N ASN A 249 -13.22 -7.96 -10.82
CA ASN A 249 -14.01 -6.75 -11.10
C ASN A 249 -13.43 -5.50 -10.43
N ILE A 250 -12.95 -5.62 -9.19
CA ILE A 250 -12.28 -4.53 -8.48
C ILE A 250 -10.95 -4.18 -9.16
N VAL A 251 -10.17 -5.18 -9.55
CA VAL A 251 -8.89 -4.99 -10.25
C VAL A 251 -9.08 -4.30 -11.60
N LEU A 252 -10.15 -4.64 -12.34
CA LEU A 252 -10.50 -4.00 -13.60
C LEU A 252 -10.91 -2.53 -13.41
N LEU A 253 -11.68 -2.22 -12.36
CA LEU A 253 -11.98 -0.84 -11.98
C LEU A 253 -10.72 -0.05 -11.61
N VAL A 254 -9.79 -0.66 -10.86
CA VAL A 254 -8.55 0.00 -10.46
C VAL A 254 -7.63 0.21 -11.66
N THR A 255 -7.49 -0.78 -12.55
CA THR A 255 -6.58 -0.65 -13.69
C THR A 255 -7.06 0.36 -14.74
N SER A 256 -8.37 0.60 -14.86
CA SER A 256 -8.91 1.55 -15.85
C SER A 256 -8.50 2.98 -15.51
N ILE A 257 -8.34 3.30 -14.22
CA ILE A 257 -7.74 4.56 -13.75
C ILE A 257 -6.29 4.71 -14.26
N GLY A 258 -5.58 3.60 -14.40
CA GLY A 258 -4.21 3.54 -14.88
C GLY A 258 -4.04 3.63 -16.41
N ASP A 259 -5.14 3.62 -17.18
CA ASP A 259 -5.04 3.61 -18.64
C ASP A 259 -4.34 4.84 -19.18
N PHE A 260 -3.57 4.65 -20.27
CA PHE A 260 -2.74 5.71 -20.85
C PHE A 260 -3.52 6.99 -21.13
N LYS A 261 -4.72 6.88 -21.73
CA LYS A 261 -5.58 8.04 -22.01
C LYS A 261 -6.00 8.76 -20.72
N VAL A 262 -6.39 8.01 -19.69
CA VAL A 262 -6.84 8.56 -18.40
C VAL A 262 -5.68 9.26 -17.67
N GLN A 263 -4.54 8.59 -17.57
CA GLN A 263 -3.32 9.14 -16.96
C GLN A 263 -2.80 10.36 -17.72
N PHE A 264 -2.82 10.33 -19.06
CA PHE A 264 -2.43 11.47 -19.88
C PHE A 264 -3.34 12.68 -19.66
N LEU A 265 -4.66 12.48 -19.67
CA LEU A 265 -5.62 13.56 -19.42
C LEU A 265 -5.51 14.11 -18.00
N ALA A 266 -5.32 13.24 -16.99
CA ALA A 266 -5.09 13.65 -15.61
C ALA A 266 -3.79 14.46 -15.47
N ALA A 267 -2.70 14.02 -16.09
CA ALA A 267 -1.42 14.72 -16.12
C ALA A 267 -1.55 16.10 -16.80
N ALA A 268 -2.20 16.16 -17.97
CA ALA A 268 -2.44 17.39 -18.70
C ALA A 268 -3.30 18.37 -17.88
N LEU A 269 -4.35 17.86 -17.21
CA LEU A 269 -5.20 18.65 -16.32
C LEU A 269 -4.41 19.25 -15.14
N VAL A 270 -3.57 18.45 -14.47
CA VAL A 270 -2.72 18.94 -13.36
C VAL A 270 -1.80 20.05 -13.84
N VAL A 271 -1.11 19.86 -14.97
CA VAL A 271 -0.21 20.89 -15.52
C VAL A 271 -1.01 22.13 -15.94
N LEU A 272 -2.14 21.97 -16.62
CA LEU A 272 -3.00 23.06 -17.06
C LEU A 272 -3.50 23.90 -15.89
N VAL A 273 -4.02 23.25 -14.83
CA VAL A 273 -4.48 23.94 -13.62
C VAL A 273 -3.34 24.73 -12.98
N LEU A 274 -2.13 24.17 -12.90
CA LEU A 274 -0.97 24.88 -12.36
C LEU A 274 -0.54 26.07 -13.24
N LEU A 275 -0.60 25.94 -14.56
CA LEU A 275 -0.30 27.02 -15.50
C LEU A 275 -1.33 28.15 -15.43
N VAL A 276 -2.63 27.83 -15.45
CA VAL A 276 -3.73 28.81 -15.32
C VAL A 276 -3.68 29.52 -13.97
N ALA A 277 -3.36 28.80 -12.89
CA ALA A 277 -3.13 29.37 -11.58
C ALA A 277 -1.79 30.13 -11.43
N ARG A 278 -1.01 30.27 -12.51
CA ARG A 278 0.29 30.94 -12.57
C ARG A 278 1.32 30.38 -11.59
N GLN A 279 1.21 29.10 -11.23
CA GLN A 279 2.15 28.37 -10.38
C GLN A 279 3.29 27.78 -11.23
N TRP A 280 4.04 28.62 -11.94
CA TRP A 280 5.01 28.21 -12.98
C TRP A 280 6.07 27.20 -12.50
N ARG A 281 6.59 27.37 -11.28
CA ARG A 281 7.60 26.46 -10.71
C ARG A 281 7.03 25.08 -10.41
N HIS A 282 5.80 25.03 -9.91
CA HIS A 282 5.07 23.79 -9.64
C HIS A 282 4.68 23.11 -10.95
N ALA A 283 4.25 23.88 -11.96
CA ALA A 283 3.97 23.39 -13.30
C ALA A 283 5.23 22.82 -13.96
N ALA A 284 6.38 23.50 -13.85
CA ALA A 284 7.66 23.00 -14.36
C ALA A 284 8.07 21.69 -13.68
N PHE A 285 7.92 21.59 -12.36
CA PHE A 285 8.17 20.36 -11.61
C PHE A 285 7.26 19.21 -12.07
N ALA A 286 5.94 19.46 -12.15
CA ALA A 286 4.96 18.47 -12.58
C ALA A 286 5.21 18.04 -14.01
N LEU A 287 5.41 18.98 -14.93
CA LEU A 287 5.69 18.71 -16.34
C LEU A 287 6.98 17.92 -16.51
N ALA A 288 8.09 18.32 -15.87
CA ALA A 288 9.36 17.59 -15.93
C ALA A 288 9.22 16.15 -15.41
N THR A 289 8.46 15.96 -14.32
CA THR A 289 8.23 14.64 -13.74
C THR A 289 7.38 13.76 -14.66
N LEU A 290 6.24 14.28 -15.12
CA LEU A 290 5.25 13.53 -15.91
C LEU A 290 5.76 13.24 -17.32
N LEU A 291 6.21 14.28 -18.03
CA LEU A 291 6.75 14.15 -19.38
C LEU A 291 8.07 13.37 -19.38
N GLY A 292 8.97 13.67 -18.43
CA GLY A 292 10.24 12.95 -18.31
C GLY A 292 10.05 11.46 -18.06
N THR A 293 9.10 11.07 -17.21
CA THR A 293 8.78 9.66 -16.96
C THR A 293 8.18 9.00 -18.21
N ALA A 294 7.26 9.67 -18.91
CA ALA A 294 6.64 9.14 -20.13
C ALA A 294 7.66 8.91 -21.25
N LEU A 295 8.54 9.89 -21.50
CA LEU A 295 9.59 9.79 -22.52
C LEU A 295 10.60 8.70 -22.16
N ALA A 296 11.06 8.67 -20.91
CA ALA A 296 11.99 7.64 -20.46
C ALA A 296 11.38 6.24 -20.52
N ASN A 297 10.09 6.08 -20.16
CA ASN A 297 9.40 4.79 -20.30
C ASN A 297 9.37 4.35 -21.76
N GLY A 298 9.00 5.23 -22.70
CA GLY A 298 8.98 4.93 -24.13
C GLY A 298 10.34 4.51 -24.68
N ALA A 299 11.41 5.24 -24.31
CA ALA A 299 12.77 4.92 -24.71
C ALA A 299 13.25 3.57 -24.13
N LEU A 300 13.04 3.34 -22.83
CA LEU A 300 13.46 2.09 -22.18
C LEU A 300 12.67 0.88 -22.69
N LYS A 301 11.39 1.05 -23.03
CA LYS A 301 10.59 -0.01 -23.67
C LYS A 301 11.17 -0.44 -25.01
N ALA A 302 11.58 0.51 -25.84
CA ALA A 302 12.23 0.22 -27.11
C ALA A 302 13.60 -0.44 -26.92
N PHE A 303 14.33 -0.07 -25.85
CA PHE A 303 15.66 -0.62 -25.56
C PHE A 303 15.64 -2.07 -25.06
N PHE A 304 14.79 -2.39 -24.07
CA PHE A 304 14.77 -3.74 -23.49
C PHE A 304 14.00 -4.75 -24.33
N ALA A 305 12.98 -4.29 -25.07
CA ALA A 305 12.17 -5.14 -25.93
C ALA A 305 11.63 -6.43 -25.24
N ARG A 306 11.37 -6.38 -23.92
CA ARG A 306 10.99 -7.56 -23.13
C ARG A 306 9.57 -8.03 -23.49
N ALA A 307 9.42 -9.34 -23.68
CA ALA A 307 8.14 -10.01 -23.92
C ALA A 307 7.24 -10.01 -22.67
N ARG A 308 5.92 -9.95 -22.90
CA ARG A 308 4.90 -10.01 -21.84
C ARG A 308 4.62 -11.46 -21.42
N PRO A 309 4.04 -11.68 -20.23
CA PRO A 309 3.47 -12.98 -19.89
C PRO A 309 2.31 -13.34 -20.83
N GLU A 310 2.23 -14.60 -21.24
CA GLU A 310 1.23 -15.12 -22.20
C GLU A 310 0.01 -15.71 -21.48
N VAL A 311 -0.78 -14.84 -20.82
CA VAL A 311 -1.95 -15.28 -20.00
C VAL A 311 -3.31 -14.85 -20.61
N LEU A 312 -3.30 -13.89 -21.53
CA LEU A 312 -4.51 -13.37 -22.17
C LEU A 312 -4.76 -14.01 -23.54
N VAL A 313 -6.04 -14.06 -23.95
CA VAL A 313 -6.46 -14.56 -25.29
C VAL A 313 -5.87 -13.71 -26.41
N ASP A 314 -5.86 -12.39 -26.23
CA ASP A 314 -5.26 -11.43 -27.17
C ASP A 314 -4.03 -10.76 -26.52
N PRO A 315 -2.81 -11.20 -26.86
CA PRO A 315 -1.59 -10.63 -26.32
C PRO A 315 -1.44 -9.17 -26.72
N LEU A 316 -1.10 -8.32 -25.74
CA LEU A 316 -0.77 -6.92 -26.02
C LEU A 316 0.52 -6.83 -26.83
N THR A 317 0.48 -6.22 -28.01
CA THR A 317 1.60 -6.11 -28.98
C THR A 317 2.76 -5.20 -28.54
N SER A 318 2.70 -4.62 -27.33
CA SER A 318 3.72 -3.69 -26.82
C SER A 318 4.63 -4.36 -25.80
N TYR A 319 5.90 -3.92 -25.73
CA TYR A 319 6.87 -4.45 -24.76
C TYR A 319 6.45 -4.22 -23.29
N SER A 320 6.90 -5.14 -22.43
CA SER A 320 6.50 -5.25 -21.03
C SER A 320 7.27 -4.29 -20.11
N MET A 321 8.59 -4.17 -20.31
CA MET A 321 9.51 -3.49 -19.39
C MET A 321 9.90 -2.09 -19.90
N PRO A 322 9.83 -1.03 -19.07
CA PRO A 322 9.14 -0.92 -17.80
C PRO A 322 7.62 -0.72 -17.96
N SER A 323 6.84 -1.08 -16.94
CA SER A 323 5.37 -0.93 -16.98
C SER A 323 4.92 0.53 -17.10
N GLY A 324 4.10 0.81 -18.13
CA GLY A 324 3.55 2.14 -18.42
C GLY A 324 2.51 2.58 -17.39
N HIS A 325 1.55 1.70 -17.05
CA HIS A 325 0.57 1.94 -15.98
C HIS A 325 1.24 2.21 -14.63
N SER A 326 2.26 1.43 -14.29
CA SER A 326 3.02 1.63 -13.03
C SER A 326 3.73 2.98 -13.02
N SER A 327 4.59 3.25 -14.02
CA SER A 327 5.39 4.48 -14.06
C SER A 327 4.52 5.75 -14.16
N ALA A 328 3.45 5.75 -14.95
CA ALA A 328 2.54 6.90 -15.05
C ALA A 328 1.79 7.15 -13.73
N ALA A 329 1.26 6.11 -13.09
CA ALA A 329 0.55 6.25 -11.83
C ALA A 329 1.47 6.76 -10.71
N PHE A 330 2.67 6.17 -10.57
CA PHE A 330 3.65 6.68 -9.61
C PHE A 330 4.07 8.11 -9.93
N ALA A 331 4.29 8.48 -11.19
CA ALA A 331 4.64 9.86 -11.55
C ALA A 331 3.54 10.85 -11.16
N LEU A 332 2.28 10.55 -11.48
CA LEU A 332 1.13 11.42 -11.17
C LEU A 332 0.91 11.56 -9.66
N PHE A 333 0.72 10.46 -8.95
CA PHE A 333 0.38 10.50 -7.53
C PHE A 333 1.54 10.97 -6.66
N MET A 334 2.79 10.64 -7.01
CA MET A 334 3.96 11.15 -6.27
C MET A 334 4.19 12.64 -6.52
N THR A 335 3.90 13.14 -7.73
CA THR A 335 3.91 14.59 -8.00
C THR A 335 2.92 15.30 -7.08
N LEU A 336 1.66 14.82 -7.04
CA LEU A 336 0.63 15.39 -6.17
C LEU A 336 1.01 15.31 -4.69
N ALA A 337 1.52 14.16 -4.23
CA ALA A 337 1.97 13.96 -2.86
C ALA A 337 3.12 14.90 -2.45
N VAL A 338 4.13 15.05 -3.32
CA VAL A 338 5.26 15.97 -3.08
C VAL A 338 4.76 17.40 -2.97
N LEU A 339 3.86 17.82 -3.86
CA LEU A 339 3.25 19.14 -3.86
C LEU A 339 2.40 19.38 -2.60
N ALA A 340 1.61 18.39 -2.17
CA ALA A 340 0.75 18.47 -0.99
C ALA A 340 1.55 18.60 0.31
N GLY A 341 2.69 17.90 0.40
CA GLY A 341 3.56 17.95 1.57
C GLY A 341 4.42 19.22 1.68
N ARG A 342 4.40 20.15 0.69
CA ARG A 342 5.24 21.35 0.76
C ARG A 342 4.90 22.22 1.98
N SER A 343 5.93 22.80 2.59
CA SER A 343 5.86 23.60 3.83
C SER A 343 5.25 22.91 5.05
N GLN A 344 5.10 21.58 5.03
CA GLN A 344 4.62 20.81 6.18
C GLN A 344 5.79 20.15 6.94
N PRO A 345 5.61 19.85 8.24
CA PRO A 345 6.58 19.07 8.99
C PRO A 345 6.87 17.73 8.29
N VAL A 346 8.08 17.20 8.48
CA VAL A 346 8.56 16.00 7.78
C VAL A 346 7.60 14.81 7.91
N ARG A 347 6.95 14.65 9.05
CA ARG A 347 6.00 13.55 9.29
C ARG A 347 4.79 13.62 8.37
N LEU A 348 4.21 14.81 8.19
CA LEU A 348 3.10 15.00 7.28
C LEU A 348 3.55 14.89 5.81
N ARG A 349 4.77 15.36 5.48
CA ARG A 349 5.38 15.12 4.16
C ARG A 349 5.41 13.64 3.81
N LEU A 350 5.93 12.82 4.72
CA LEU A 350 5.98 11.36 4.53
C LEU A 350 4.56 10.76 4.45
N ALA A 351 3.61 11.24 5.25
CA ALA A 351 2.22 10.79 5.18
C ALA A 351 1.59 11.04 3.80
N TRP A 352 1.85 12.20 3.18
CA TRP A 352 1.38 12.45 1.81
C TRP A 352 2.02 11.52 0.79
N LEU A 353 3.31 11.20 0.91
CA LEU A 353 3.99 10.26 0.03
C LEU A 353 3.39 8.85 0.15
N VAL A 354 3.10 8.41 1.37
CA VAL A 354 2.40 7.13 1.61
C VAL A 354 1.00 7.17 0.99
N LEU A 355 0.24 8.25 1.22
CA LEU A 355 -1.12 8.40 0.70
C LEU A 355 -1.15 8.41 -0.84
N GLY A 356 -0.20 9.07 -1.50
CA GLY A 356 -0.05 9.03 -2.95
C GLY A 356 0.45 7.68 -3.48
N GLY A 357 1.25 6.96 -2.69
CA GLY A 357 1.74 5.62 -3.01
C GLY A 357 0.63 4.56 -3.06
N ILE A 358 -0.43 4.69 -2.25
CA ILE A 358 -1.54 3.73 -2.19
C ILE A 358 -2.22 3.52 -3.57
N PRO A 359 -2.80 4.55 -4.22
CA PRO A 359 -3.44 4.37 -5.52
C PRO A 359 -2.44 3.99 -6.62
N ALA A 360 -1.20 4.51 -6.56
CA ALA A 360 -0.15 4.14 -7.50
C ALA A 360 0.20 2.65 -7.41
N LEU A 361 0.37 2.13 -6.19
CA LEU A 361 0.66 0.72 -5.94
C LEU A 361 -0.53 -0.17 -6.32
N ALA A 362 -1.77 0.27 -6.05
CA ALA A 362 -2.97 -0.47 -6.46
C ALA A 362 -3.05 -0.62 -7.99
N ILE A 363 -2.79 0.45 -8.74
CA ILE A 363 -2.73 0.41 -10.22
C ILE A 363 -1.55 -0.44 -10.72
N ALA A 364 -0.42 -0.41 -10.02
CA ALA A 364 0.71 -1.26 -10.33
C ALA A 364 0.36 -2.75 -10.13
N LEU A 365 -0.05 -3.14 -8.92
CA LEU A 365 -0.37 -4.53 -8.58
C LEU A 365 -1.52 -5.11 -9.42
N SER A 366 -2.46 -4.27 -9.87
CA SER A 366 -3.52 -4.71 -10.80
C SER A 366 -2.96 -5.32 -12.09
N ARG A 367 -1.77 -4.88 -12.55
CA ARG A 367 -1.15 -5.41 -13.77
C ARG A 367 -0.50 -6.79 -13.59
N VAL A 368 0.01 -7.09 -12.38
CA VAL A 368 0.45 -8.45 -12.04
C VAL A 368 -0.77 -9.35 -11.92
N TYR A 369 -1.83 -8.89 -11.26
CA TYR A 369 -3.08 -9.65 -11.12
C TYR A 369 -3.68 -10.03 -12.47
N LEU A 370 -3.75 -9.06 -13.40
CA LEU A 370 -4.27 -9.30 -14.75
C LEU A 370 -3.32 -10.10 -15.65
N GLY A 371 -2.12 -10.41 -15.16
CA GLY A 371 -1.16 -11.24 -15.84
C GLY A 371 -0.51 -10.62 -17.08
N VAL A 372 -0.45 -9.29 -17.16
CA VAL A 372 0.07 -8.58 -18.35
C VAL A 372 1.47 -8.01 -18.20
N HIS A 373 2.00 -8.04 -16.98
CA HIS A 373 3.30 -7.50 -16.63
C HIS A 373 3.95 -8.39 -15.58
N TRP A 374 5.26 -8.58 -15.71
CA TRP A 374 6.06 -9.23 -14.70
C TRP A 374 6.19 -8.32 -13.47
N PRO A 375 6.28 -8.89 -12.24
CA PRO A 375 6.54 -8.12 -11.02
C PRO A 375 7.71 -7.13 -11.16
N THR A 376 8.82 -7.54 -11.76
CA THR A 376 9.98 -6.68 -12.01
C THR A 376 9.68 -5.53 -12.98
N ASP A 377 8.79 -5.69 -13.96
CA ASP A 377 8.38 -4.60 -14.86
C ASP A 377 7.70 -3.46 -14.09
N ILE A 378 6.96 -3.83 -13.06
CA ILE A 378 6.22 -2.90 -12.21
C ILE A 378 7.16 -2.17 -11.28
N LEU A 379 8.09 -2.89 -10.66
CA LEU A 379 9.17 -2.32 -9.85
C LEU A 379 10.03 -1.36 -10.67
N ALA A 380 10.36 -1.72 -11.92
CA ALA A 380 11.10 -0.86 -12.83
C ALA A 380 10.33 0.42 -13.16
N GLY A 381 9.02 0.32 -13.42
CA GLY A 381 8.16 1.49 -13.63
C GLY A 381 8.09 2.40 -12.40
N MET A 382 7.97 1.83 -11.20
CA MET A 382 7.97 2.57 -9.93
C MET A 382 9.31 3.27 -9.70
N MET A 383 10.43 2.56 -9.83
CA MET A 383 11.78 3.12 -9.64
C MET A 383 12.08 4.23 -10.65
N LEU A 384 11.65 4.08 -11.91
CA LEU A 384 11.77 5.12 -12.92
C LEU A 384 11.04 6.39 -12.50
N ALA A 385 9.76 6.28 -12.16
CA ALA A 385 8.94 7.43 -11.77
C ALA A 385 9.47 8.13 -10.52
N LEU A 386 9.89 7.37 -9.50
CA LEU A 386 10.49 7.92 -8.28
C LEU A 386 11.83 8.63 -8.57
N SER A 387 12.67 8.05 -9.41
CA SER A 387 13.95 8.65 -9.82
C SER A 387 13.74 9.97 -10.55
N VAL A 388 12.86 9.97 -11.56
CA VAL A 388 12.55 11.18 -12.35
C VAL A 388 11.88 12.25 -11.48
N CYS A 389 10.96 11.87 -10.58
CA CYS A 389 10.32 12.78 -9.64
C CYS A 389 11.35 13.42 -8.69
N ALA A 390 12.22 12.62 -8.08
CA ALA A 390 13.25 13.12 -7.17
C ALA A 390 14.29 14.00 -7.89
N ALA A 391 14.68 13.64 -9.11
CA ALA A 391 15.58 14.43 -9.95
C ALA A 391 14.94 15.77 -10.36
N SER A 392 13.68 15.74 -10.81
CA SER A 392 12.91 16.93 -11.17
C SER A 392 12.76 17.88 -9.99
N LEU A 393 12.47 17.34 -8.80
CA LEU A 393 12.39 18.14 -7.57
C LEU A 393 13.74 18.76 -7.23
N THR A 394 14.83 17.99 -7.32
CA THR A 394 16.19 18.46 -7.08
C THR A 394 16.56 19.61 -8.02
N LEU A 395 16.22 19.51 -9.31
CA LEU A 395 16.48 20.53 -10.31
C LEU A 395 15.71 21.82 -10.01
N VAL A 396 14.40 21.72 -9.77
CA VAL A 396 13.53 22.88 -9.50
C VAL A 396 13.86 23.57 -8.18
N GLN A 397 14.39 22.81 -7.21
CA GLN A 397 14.79 23.32 -5.90
C GLN A 397 16.26 23.76 -5.81
N HIS A 398 17.06 23.59 -6.88
CA HIS A 398 18.52 23.81 -6.84
C HIS A 398 18.90 25.23 -6.40
N ARG A 399 18.15 26.25 -6.85
CA ARG A 399 18.40 27.65 -6.49
C ARG A 399 17.59 28.13 -5.30
N GLN A 400 16.33 27.70 -5.21
CA GLN A 400 15.39 28.11 -4.17
C GLN A 400 14.47 26.96 -3.82
N PRO A 401 14.05 26.78 -2.56
CA PRO A 401 13.05 25.78 -2.22
C PRO A 401 11.75 26.00 -2.99
N LEU A 402 11.06 24.91 -3.32
CA LEU A 402 9.72 24.98 -3.92
C LEU A 402 8.71 25.28 -2.80
N PRO A 403 8.02 26.44 -2.83
CA PRO A 403 7.09 26.83 -1.79
C PRO A 403 5.82 25.97 -1.83
N ALA A 404 5.03 26.04 -0.76
CA ALA A 404 3.67 25.48 -0.77
C ALA A 404 2.81 26.15 -1.84
N MET A 405 1.97 25.33 -2.47
CA MET A 405 0.96 25.80 -3.42
C MET A 405 -0.16 26.52 -2.67
N SER A 406 -0.80 27.51 -3.29
CA SER A 406 -1.91 28.20 -2.64
C SER A 406 -3.11 27.24 -2.44
N PRO A 407 -3.83 27.32 -1.30
CA PRO A 407 -4.97 26.44 -1.03
C PRO A 407 -6.05 26.49 -2.12
N ARG A 408 -6.28 27.66 -2.74
CA ARG A 408 -7.25 27.86 -3.82
C ARG A 408 -7.00 26.93 -5.02
N VAL A 409 -5.73 26.63 -5.33
CA VAL A 409 -5.41 25.70 -6.42
C VAL A 409 -5.79 24.28 -6.06
N TRP A 410 -5.62 23.87 -4.79
CA TRP A 410 -6.07 22.56 -4.32
C TRP A 410 -7.58 22.37 -4.41
N TRP A 411 -8.36 23.42 -4.11
CA TRP A 411 -9.82 23.42 -4.25
C TRP A 411 -10.30 23.20 -5.69
N LEU A 412 -9.50 23.56 -6.69
CA LEU A 412 -9.79 23.28 -8.10
C LEU A 412 -9.22 21.91 -8.53
N MET A 413 -7.96 21.65 -8.18
CA MET A 413 -7.21 20.50 -8.66
C MET A 413 -7.77 19.16 -8.13
N VAL A 414 -8.08 19.07 -6.83
CA VAL A 414 -8.53 17.80 -6.23
C VAL A 414 -9.87 17.36 -6.79
N PRO A 415 -10.92 18.21 -6.81
CA PRO A 415 -12.20 17.81 -7.40
C PRO A 415 -12.06 17.49 -8.89
N ALA A 416 -11.30 18.28 -9.66
CA ALA A 416 -11.16 18.07 -11.09
C ALA A 416 -10.45 16.75 -11.42
N VAL A 417 -9.33 16.44 -10.74
CA VAL A 417 -8.62 15.17 -10.91
C VAL A 417 -9.49 14.01 -10.44
N THR A 418 -10.16 14.13 -9.29
CA THR A 418 -11.03 13.06 -8.75
C THR A 418 -12.22 12.79 -9.67
N ALA A 419 -12.87 13.83 -10.19
CA ALA A 419 -13.98 13.69 -11.13
C ALA A 419 -13.53 13.04 -12.44
N LEU A 420 -12.36 13.42 -12.97
CA LEU A 420 -11.80 12.83 -14.17
C LEU A 420 -11.48 11.35 -13.96
N LEU A 421 -10.72 11.01 -12.92
CA LEU A 421 -10.35 9.61 -12.64
C LEU A 421 -11.60 8.77 -12.34
N GLY A 422 -12.54 9.28 -11.55
CA GLY A 422 -13.79 8.58 -11.21
C GLY A 422 -14.72 8.38 -12.41
N GLY A 423 -14.88 9.40 -13.25
CA GLY A 423 -15.71 9.32 -14.46
C GLY A 423 -15.21 8.27 -15.44
N PHE A 424 -13.90 8.24 -15.69
CA PHE A 424 -13.29 7.21 -16.54
C PHE A 424 -13.30 5.82 -15.92
N ALA A 425 -13.17 5.71 -14.58
CA ALA A 425 -13.23 4.42 -13.90
C ALA A 425 -14.61 3.74 -14.09
N VAL A 426 -15.69 4.53 -13.98
CA VAL A 426 -17.07 4.03 -14.15
C VAL A 426 -17.37 3.72 -15.62
N HIS A 427 -16.95 4.58 -16.55
CA HIS A 427 -17.26 4.41 -17.98
C HIS A 427 -16.39 3.34 -18.68
N GLY A 428 -15.15 3.16 -18.21
CA GLY A 428 -14.19 2.23 -18.82
C GLY A 428 -14.39 0.75 -18.44
N LEU A 429 -15.29 0.46 -17.51
CA LEU A 429 -15.44 -0.89 -16.93
C LEU A 429 -15.93 -1.91 -17.99
N SER A 430 -16.88 -1.52 -18.84
CA SER A 430 -17.40 -2.38 -19.91
C SER A 430 -16.32 -2.75 -20.94
N HIS A 431 -15.47 -1.79 -21.33
CA HIS A 431 -14.36 -2.04 -22.25
C HIS A 431 -13.21 -2.82 -21.60
N ALA A 432 -12.95 -2.63 -20.31
CA ALA A 432 -11.93 -3.37 -19.58
C ALA A 432 -12.29 -4.86 -19.47
N VAL A 433 -13.56 -5.19 -19.20
CA VAL A 433 -14.04 -6.58 -19.13
C VAL A 433 -13.80 -7.33 -20.44
N LEU A 434 -14.01 -6.69 -21.59
CA LEU A 434 -13.77 -7.31 -22.90
C LEU A 434 -12.27 -7.50 -23.21
N ARG A 435 -11.41 -6.57 -22.76
CA ARG A 435 -9.97 -6.58 -23.08
C ARG A 435 -9.16 -7.58 -22.25
N TYR A 436 -9.63 -7.95 -21.07
CA TYR A 436 -8.92 -8.87 -20.16
C TYR A 436 -9.66 -10.20 -20.00
N GLN A 437 -10.07 -10.78 -21.13
CA GLN A 437 -10.54 -12.16 -21.18
C GLN A 437 -9.35 -13.13 -21.18
N TYR A 438 -9.46 -14.20 -20.40
CA TYR A 438 -8.40 -15.18 -20.20
C TYR A 438 -8.55 -16.36 -21.16
N LEU A 439 -7.42 -16.97 -21.52
CA LEU A 439 -7.43 -18.28 -22.19
C LEU A 439 -8.14 -19.27 -21.26
N GLN A 440 -9.17 -19.94 -21.78
CA GLN A 440 -9.90 -20.98 -21.05
C GLN A 440 -9.05 -22.21 -20.82
#